data_AF-A0A5C5X9A0-F1
#
_entry.id   AF-A0A5C5X9A0-F1
#
_cell.length_a   1.000
_cell.length_b   1.000
_cell.length_c   1.000
_cell.angle_alpha   90.00
_cell.angle_beta   90.00
_cell.angle_gamma   90.00
#
_symmetry.space_group_name_H-M   'P 1'
#
loop_
_entity.id
_entity.type
_entity.pdbx_description
1 polymer ?
#
loop_
_entity_poly.entity_id
_entity_poly.type
_entity_poly.pdbx_seq_one_letter_code
_entity_poly.pdbx_strand_id
1 'polypeptide(L)' 'MSQRWVEIEVVEVIRMTDAAMLVEDENGEEVWIPYSQIQDSDSVSEGDCNVTLTVTRWIAEEKDLSYF' A
#
# COMPACT_ATOMS: atom_id res chain seq x y z
N MET A 1 -17.50 12.26 9.23
CA MET A 1 -17.30 11.62 7.91
C MET A 1 -16.13 10.67 8.07
N SER A 2 -16.31 9.35 7.94
CA SER A 2 -15.16 8.44 7.96
C SER A 2 -14.46 8.55 6.60
N GLN A 3 -13.14 8.75 6.59
CA GLN A 3 -12.38 8.73 5.34
C GLN A 3 -12.39 7.30 4.78
N ARG A 4 -12.67 7.16 3.48
CA ARG A 4 -12.71 5.87 2.77
C ARG A 4 -11.30 5.42 2.35
N TRP A 5 -10.42 6.38 2.14
CA TRP A 5 -9.04 6.22 1.70
C TRP A 5 -8.12 6.87 2.72
N VAL A 6 -6.93 6.30 2.91
CA VAL A 6 -5.89 6.74 3.83
C VAL A 6 -4.54 6.60 3.16
N GLU A 7 -3.56 7.39 3.58
CA GLU A 7 -2.20 7.33 3.05
C GLU A 7 -1.33 6.47 3.97
N ILE A 8 -0.55 5.56 3.38
CA ILE A 8 0.43 4.71 4.08
C ILE A 8 1.84 5.00 3.54
N GLU A 9 2.84 4.86 4.41
CA GLU A 9 4.24 4.87 4.00
C GLU A 9 4.67 3.45 3.62
N VAL A 10 5.31 3.33 2.46
CA VAL A 10 5.88 2.08 1.94
C VAL A 10 7.38 2.25 1.80
N VAL A 11 8.13 1.38 2.45
CA VAL A 11 9.59 1.35 2.42
C VAL A 11 10.07 0.91 1.04
N GLU A 12 9.51 -0.18 0.51
CA GLU A 12 9.87 -0.71 -0.80
C GLU A 12 8.69 -1.42 -1.47
N VAL A 13 8.53 -1.22 -2.78
CA VAL A 13 7.69 -2.08 -3.63
C VAL A 13 8.50 -3.30 -4.06
N ILE A 14 8.44 -4.35 -3.25
CA ILE A 14 9.23 -5.58 -3.46
C ILE A 14 8.84 -6.29 -4.76
N ARG A 15 7.54 -6.37 -5.05
CA ARG A 15 7.04 -7.13 -6.19
C ARG A 15 5.70 -6.63 -6.70
N MET A 16 5.51 -6.67 -8.02
CA MET A 16 4.20 -6.43 -8.64
C MET A 16 3.68 -7.68 -9.36
N THR A 17 2.37 -7.86 -9.33
CA THR A 17 1.65 -8.89 -10.09
C THR A 17 0.54 -8.23 -10.91
N ASP A 18 -0.25 -9.02 -11.64
CA ASP A 18 -1.40 -8.50 -12.40
C ASP A 18 -2.57 -8.03 -11.51
N ALA A 19 -2.61 -8.43 -10.23
CA ALA A 19 -3.76 -8.18 -9.35
C ALA A 19 -3.41 -7.44 -8.04
N ALA A 20 -2.16 -7.50 -7.61
CA ALA A 20 -1.70 -6.95 -6.35
C ALA A 20 -0.21 -6.60 -6.39
N MET A 21 0.21 -5.76 -5.47
CA MET A 21 1.62 -5.47 -5.19
C MET A 21 2.00 -5.95 -3.78
N LEU A 22 3.24 -6.41 -3.64
CA LEU A 22 3.89 -6.72 -2.38
C LEU A 22 4.74 -5.52 -2.00
N VAL A 23 4.47 -4.98 -0.83
CA VAL A 23 5.18 -3.82 -0.29
C VAL A 23 5.77 -4.16 1.07
N GLU A 24 6.89 -3.54 1.42
CA GLU A 24 7.40 -3.49 2.78
C GLU A 24 6.85 -2.24 3.48
N ASP A 25 6.25 -2.41 4.66
CA ASP A 25 5.78 -1.28 5.48
C ASP A 25 6.91 -0.67 6.33
N GLU A 26 6.61 0.38 7.10
CA GLU A 26 7.58 1.02 8.00
C GLU A 26 8.10 0.11 9.13
N ASN A 27 7.39 -0.98 9.44
CA ASN A 27 7.77 -1.95 10.46
C ASN A 27 8.66 -3.08 9.89
N GLY A 28 8.89 -3.11 8.57
CA GLY A 28 9.61 -4.18 7.88
C GLY A 28 8.75 -5.42 7.62
N GLU A 29 7.42 -5.28 7.63
CA GLU A 29 6.49 -6.34 7.30
C GLU A 29 6.14 -6.32 5.80
N GLU A 30 6.18 -7.51 5.18
CA GLU A 30 5.81 -7.67 3.77
C GLU A 30 4.29 -7.90 3.63
N VAL A 31 3.60 -6.98 2.96
CA VAL A 31 2.14 -7.00 2.82
C VAL A 31 1.71 -6.96 1.36
N TRP A 32 0.77 -7.85 1.00
CA TRP A 32 0.11 -7.81 -0.30
C TRP A 32 -1.07 -6.84 -0.28
N ILE A 33 -1.02 -5.84 -1.15
CA ILE A 33 -2.09 -4.85 -1.35
C ILE A 33 -2.70 -5.04 -2.76
N PRO A 34 -3.98 -5.43 -2.85
CA PRO A 34 -4.66 -5.55 -4.14
C PRO A 34 -4.84 -4.19 -4.82
N TYR A 35 -4.70 -4.11 -6.14
CA TYR A 35 -4.89 -2.84 -6.87
C TYR A 35 -6.29 -2.25 -6.70
N SER A 36 -7.31 -3.09 -6.51
CA SER A 36 -8.67 -2.62 -6.20
C SER A 36 -8.77 -1.81 -4.90
N GLN A 37 -7.75 -1.90 -4.04
CA GLN A 37 -7.66 -1.19 -2.77
C GLN A 37 -6.67 -0.03 -2.83
N ILE A 38 -6.10 0.31 -3.99
CA ILE A 38 -5.13 1.40 -4.19
C ILE A 38 -5.77 2.42 -5.14
N GLN A 39 -5.73 3.70 -4.80
CA GLN A 39 -6.36 4.74 -5.61
C GLN A 39 -5.57 5.08 -6.88
N ASP A 40 -4.24 5.08 -6.81
CA ASP A 40 -3.33 5.51 -7.88
C ASP A 40 -2.21 4.49 -8.14
N SER A 41 -2.58 3.22 -8.36
CA SER A 41 -1.65 2.09 -8.50
C SER A 41 -0.66 2.21 -9.67
N ASP A 42 -0.96 3.04 -10.67
CA ASP A 42 -0.12 3.22 -11.86
C ASP A 42 1.09 4.17 -11.61
N SER A 43 1.17 4.77 -10.43
CA SER A 43 2.20 5.78 -10.10
C SER A 43 3.48 5.19 -9.51
N VAL A 44 3.55 3.87 -9.33
CA VAL A 44 4.63 3.16 -8.64
C VAL A 44 5.09 1.95 -9.46
N SER A 45 6.37 1.61 -9.35
CA SER A 45 7.02 0.50 -10.04
C SER A 45 7.71 -0.45 -9.05
N GLU A 46 7.94 -1.69 -9.47
CA GLU A 46 8.73 -2.67 -8.72
C GLU A 46 10.15 -2.12 -8.49
N GLY A 47 10.60 -2.13 -7.23
CA GLY A 47 11.88 -1.57 -6.78
C GLY A 47 11.83 -0.09 -6.37
N ASP A 48 10.66 0.57 -6.43
CA ASP A 48 10.52 1.92 -5.88
C ASP A 48 10.59 1.89 -4.34
N CYS A 49 11.31 2.85 -3.75
CA CYS A 49 11.52 2.95 -2.31
C CYS A 49 10.98 4.27 -1.74
N ASN A 50 10.55 4.25 -0.47
CA ASN A 50 10.01 5.39 0.28
C ASN A 50 8.87 6.10 -0.47
N VAL A 51 7.87 5.32 -0.89
CA VAL A 51 6.70 5.82 -1.62
C VAL A 51 5.50 5.92 -0.69
N THR A 52 4.58 6.82 -1.01
CA THR A 52 3.29 6.92 -0.31
C THR A 52 2.22 6.28 -1.18
N LEU A 53 1.44 5.37 -0.59
CA LEU A 53 0.29 4.76 -1.26
C LEU A 53 -1.01 5.23 -0.62
N THR A 54 -1.96 5.63 -1.47
CA THR A 54 -3.32 5.90 -1.03
C THR A 54 -4.14 4.62 -1.15
N VAL A 55 -4.47 4.03 0.00
CA VAL A 55 -5.18 2.75 0.10
C VAL A 55 -6.53 2.90 0.77
N THR A 56 -7.41 1.92 0.63
CA THR A 56 -8.67 1.95 1.39
C THR A 56 -8.38 1.85 2.88
N ARG A 57 -9.13 2.59 3.70
CA ARG A 57 -9.02 2.47 5.15
C ARG A 57 -9.23 1.02 5.63
N TRP A 58 -10.11 0.30 4.95
CA TRP A 58 -10.39 -1.09 5.25
C TRP A 58 -9.16 -1.99 5.05
N ILE A 59 -8.40 -1.82 3.96
CA ILE A 59 -7.20 -2.66 3.75
C ILE A 59 -6.12 -2.32 4.77
N ALA A 60 -5.98 -1.04 5.14
CA ALA A 60 -5.04 -0.64 6.17
C ALA A 60 -5.38 -1.28 7.53
N GLU A 61 -6.64 -1.23 7.95
CA GLU A 61 -7.09 -1.87 9.20
C GLU A 61 -7.05 -3.42 9.14
N GLU A 62 -7.29 -4.03 7.98
CA GLU A 62 -7.25 -5.50 7.80
C GLU A 62 -5.82 -6.05 7.83
N LYS A 63 -4.85 -5.25 7.38
CA LYS A 63 -3.43 -5.61 7.30
C LYS A 63 -2.58 -5.00 8.41
N ASP A 64 -3.20 -4.33 9.38
CA ASP A 64 -2.53 -3.63 10.50
C ASP A 64 -1.50 -2.58 10.04
N LEU A 65 -1.77 -1.92 8.91
CA LEU A 65 -0.89 -0.89 8.34
C LEU A 65 -1.10 0.44 9.05
N SER A 66 0.00 1.10 9.42
CA SER A 66 -0.01 2.49 9.85
C SER A 66 -0.44 3.42 8.72
N TYR A 67 -1.30 4.39 9.05
CA TYR A 67 -1.77 5.41 8.11
C TYR A 67 -1.93 6.78 8.79
N PHE A 68 -1.92 7.85 7.98
CA PHE A 68 -2.06 9.24 8.45
C PHE A 68 -3.12 10.06 7.70
#